data_AF-A0A962NI63-F1
#
_entry.id   AF-A0A962NI63-F1
#
_cell.length_a   1.000
_cell.length_b   1.000
_cell.length_c   1.000
_cell.angle_alpha   90.00
_cell.angle_beta   90.00
_cell.angle_gamma   90.00
#
_symmetry.space_group_name_H-M   'P 1'
#
loop_
_entity.id
_entity.type
_entity.pdbx_description
1 polymer ?
#
loop_
_entity_poly.entity_id
_entity_poly.type
_entity_poly.pdbx_seq_one_letter_code
_entity_poly.pdbx_strand_id
1 'polypeptide(L)'
;MPPLLKRNSVLFGLVTGLTLAVVVTLVVTVWQWLENRSGRFHSEAGTDWEMIANTVVAWFMPVFLDVTLIAFFLHLVYRAVLRVLGRNFDQPPDD
;
A
#
# COMPACT_ATOMS: atom_id res chain seq x y z
N MET A 1 8.60 -1.21 -14.70
CA MET A 1 8.38 -2.10 -13.54
C MET A 1 9.43 -3.21 -13.57
N PRO A 2 10.27 -3.38 -12.53
CA PRO A 2 11.37 -4.35 -12.52
C PRO A 2 10.86 -5.80 -12.70
N PRO A 3 11.64 -6.68 -13.36
CA PRO A 3 11.21 -8.04 -13.72
C PRO A 3 10.87 -8.92 -12.51
N LEU A 4 11.45 -8.62 -11.34
CA LEU A 4 11.19 -9.33 -10.08
C LEU A 4 9.76 -9.11 -9.55
N LEU A 5 9.22 -7.89 -9.70
CA LEU A 5 7.83 -7.58 -9.29
C LEU A 5 6.81 -8.26 -10.20
N LYS A 6 7.15 -8.48 -11.47
CA LYS A 6 6.26 -9.10 -12.47
C LYS A 6 5.96 -10.58 -12.16
N ARG A 7 6.90 -11.29 -11.52
CA ARG A 7 6.77 -12.73 -11.23
C ARG A 7 6.28 -13.07 -9.82
N ASN A 8 6.44 -12.16 -8.86
CA ASN A 8 6.17 -12.45 -7.45
C ASN A 8 5.03 -11.56 -6.91
N SER A 9 3.84 -12.14 -6.75
CA SER A 9 2.66 -11.42 -6.23
C SER A 9 2.84 -10.97 -4.78
N VAL A 10 3.61 -11.70 -3.97
CA VAL A 10 3.90 -11.30 -2.58
C VAL A 10 4.76 -10.05 -2.57
N LEU A 11 5.86 -10.05 -3.33
CA LEU A 11 6.73 -8.88 -3.43
C LEU A 11 5.98 -7.67 -4.03
N PHE A 12 5.10 -7.91 -5.00
CA PHE A 12 4.23 -6.87 -5.55
C PHE A 12 3.31 -6.26 -4.49
N GLY A 13 2.64 -7.09 -3.68
CA GLY A 13 1.79 -6.63 -2.59
C GLY A 13 2.57 -5.85 -1.53
N LEU A 14 3.74 -6.36 -1.11
CA LEU A 14 4.58 -5.71 -0.12
C LEU A 14 5.10 -4.35 -0.58
N VAL A 15 5.62 -4.25 -1.80
CA VAL A 15 6.15 -2.97 -2.33
C VAL A 15 5.03 -1.95 -2.52
N THR A 16 3.88 -2.37 -3.07
CA THR A 16 2.73 -1.49 -3.27
C THR A 16 2.18 -0.99 -1.93
N GLY A 17 1.98 -1.91 -0.98
CA GLY A 17 1.49 -1.59 0.35
C GLY A 17 2.44 -0.68 1.11
N LEU A 18 3.75 -0.97 1.11
CA LEU A 18 4.75 -0.11 1.74
C LEU A 18 4.75 1.29 1.14
N THR A 19 4.75 1.40 -0.19
CA THR A 19 4.79 2.69 -0.88
C THR A 19 3.57 3.54 -0.52
N LEU A 20 2.36 2.96 -0.62
CA LEU A 20 1.14 3.70 -0.32
C LEU A 20 0.98 3.99 1.17
N ALA A 21 1.36 3.07 2.07
CA ALA A 21 1.32 3.32 3.51
C ALA A 21 2.23 4.48 3.91
N VAL A 22 3.44 4.56 3.37
CA VAL A 22 4.36 5.69 3.62
C VAL A 22 3.74 6.99 3.13
N VAL A 23 3.24 7.03 1.89
CA VAL A 23 2.66 8.25 1.30
C VAL A 23 1.45 8.73 2.09
N VAL A 24 0.48 7.85 2.36
CA VAL A 24 -0.74 8.20 3.10
C VAL A 24 -0.41 8.67 4.51
N THR A 25 0.45 7.93 5.21
CA THR A 25 0.83 8.27 6.59
C THR A 25 1.55 9.61 6.65
N LEU A 26 2.46 9.89 5.71
CA LEU A 26 3.16 11.17 5.64
C LEU A 26 2.16 12.32 5.40
N VAL A 27 1.27 12.17 4.42
CA VAL A 27 0.27 13.20 4.09
C VAL A 27 -0.62 13.48 5.30
N VAL A 28 -1.15 12.45 5.94
CA VAL A 28 -2.04 12.62 7.10
C VAL A 28 -1.31 13.20 8.29
N THR A 29 -0.11 12.72 8.61
CA THR A 29 0.67 13.21 9.76
C THR A 29 1.07 14.67 9.57
N VAL A 30 1.54 15.05 8.38
CA VAL A 30 1.89 16.45 8.06
C VAL A 30 0.65 17.33 8.08
N TRP A 31 -0.47 16.86 7.49
CA TRP A 31 -1.72 17.60 7.51
C TRP A 31 -2.20 17.87 8.94
N GLN A 32 -2.24 16.84 9.79
CA GLN A 32 -2.68 16.99 11.18
C GLN A 32 -1.73 17.85 12.00
N TRP A 33 -0.43 17.76 11.74
CA TRP A 33 0.57 18.62 12.36
C TRP A 33 0.42 20.09 11.94
N LEU A 34 0.11 20.39 10.67
CA LEU A 34 -0.13 21.76 10.21
C LEU A 34 -1.44 22.34 10.72
N GLU A 35 -2.51 21.53 10.71
CA GLU A 35 -3.83 21.99 11.10
C GLU A 35 -3.94 22.22 12.61
N ASN A 36 -3.35 21.32 13.42
CA ASN A 36 -3.15 21.41 14.87
C ASN A 36 -4.24 22.15 15.68
N ARG A 37 -5.52 22.02 15.31
CA ARG A 37 -6.62 22.77 15.94
C ARG A 37 -6.75 22.53 17.44
N SER A 38 -6.37 21.33 17.88
CA SER A 38 -6.41 20.94 19.29
C SER A 38 -5.16 21.34 20.08
N GLY A 39 -4.13 21.90 19.44
CA GLY A 39 -2.83 22.18 20.10
C GLY A 39 -2.06 20.94 20.54
N ARG A 40 -2.46 19.74 20.06
CA ARG A 40 -1.90 18.44 20.48
C ARG A 40 -0.64 18.02 19.74
N PHE A 41 -0.40 18.57 18.55
CA PHE A 41 0.76 18.19 17.72
C PHE A 41 1.97 19.08 18.00
N HIS A 42 1.75 20.36 18.25
CA HIS A 42 2.77 21.28 18.71
C HIS A 42 2.17 22.41 19.53
N SER A 43 2.95 22.97 20.45
CA SER A 43 2.59 24.10 21.30
C SER A 43 3.78 25.05 21.49
N GLU A 44 3.66 26.04 22.36
CA GLU A 44 4.79 26.90 22.76
C GLU A 44 5.96 26.09 23.37
N ALA A 45 5.69 24.90 23.94
CA ALA A 45 6.70 23.99 24.45
C ALA A 45 7.40 23.14 23.36
N GLY A 46 6.98 23.27 22.09
CA GLY A 46 7.50 22.52 20.96
C GLY A 46 6.56 21.43 20.45
N THR A 47 7.12 20.53 19.63
CA THR A 47 6.39 19.42 18.99
C THR A 47 6.21 18.24 19.94
N ASP A 48 4.99 17.71 20.02
CA ASP A 48 4.70 16.45 20.71
C ASP A 48 5.02 15.27 19.78
N TRP A 49 6.22 14.72 19.94
CA TRP A 49 6.69 13.60 19.14
C TRP A 49 5.99 12.28 19.46
N GLU A 50 5.42 12.14 20.67
CA GLU A 50 4.63 10.96 21.04
C GLU A 50 3.31 10.95 20.26
N MET A 51 2.66 12.11 20.16
CA MET A 51 1.45 12.27 19.34
C MET A 51 1.73 12.00 17.85
N ILE A 52 2.86 12.48 17.33
CA ILE A 52 3.29 12.19 15.96
C ILE A 52 3.52 10.69 15.77
N ALA A 53 4.27 10.03 16.65
CA ALA A 53 4.55 8.60 16.55
C ALA A 53 3.27 7.75 16.60
N ASN A 54 2.35 8.09 17.52
CA ASN A 54 1.06 7.43 17.62
C ASN A 54 0.23 7.59 16.34
N THR A 55 0.23 8.79 15.76
CA THR A 55 -0.44 9.07 14.48
C THR A 55 0.18 8.26 13.34
N VAL A 56 1.51 8.24 13.26
CA VAL A 56 2.24 7.47 12.24
C VAL A 56 1.86 5.99 12.32
N VAL A 57 1.89 5.37 13.51
CA VAL A 57 1.54 3.96 13.67
C VAL A 57 0.07 3.69 13.35
N ALA A 58 -0.83 4.57 13.81
CA ALA A 58 -2.27 4.44 13.60
C ALA A 58 -2.67 4.48 12.13
N TRP A 59 -1.95 5.22 11.28
CA TRP A 59 -2.20 5.27 9.84
C TRP A 59 -1.37 4.27 9.05
N PHE A 60 -0.12 4.04 9.42
CA PHE A 60 0.78 3.18 8.67
C PHE A 60 0.33 1.72 8.70
N MET A 61 0.07 1.17 9.89
CA MET A 61 -0.23 -0.25 10.04
C MET A 61 -1.48 -0.71 9.27
N PRO A 62 -2.65 -0.07 9.42
CA PRO A 62 -3.84 -0.50 8.68
C PRO A 62 -3.67 -0.31 7.17
N VAL A 63 -3.15 0.84 6.73
CA VAL A 63 -2.95 1.11 5.30
C VAL A 63 -1.96 0.11 4.69
N PHE A 64 -0.87 -0.21 5.39
CA PHE A 64 0.10 -1.19 4.92
C PHE A 64 -0.54 -2.57 4.75
N LEU A 65 -1.23 -3.07 5.77
CA LEU A 65 -1.86 -4.39 5.74
C LEU A 65 -2.95 -4.47 4.68
N ASP A 66 -3.88 -3.51 4.66
CA ASP A 66 -5.01 -3.51 3.73
C ASP A 66 -4.53 -3.42 2.29
N VAL A 67 -3.64 -2.47 1.99
CA VAL A 67 -3.13 -2.29 0.63
C VAL A 67 -2.27 -3.48 0.20
N THR A 68 -1.42 -4.02 1.07
CA THR A 68 -0.62 -5.21 0.73
C THR A 68 -1.50 -6.39 0.38
N LEU A 69 -2.54 -6.67 1.17
CA LEU A 69 -3.47 -7.76 0.92
C LEU A 69 -4.24 -7.54 -0.39
N ILE A 70 -4.82 -6.35 -0.58
CA ILE A 70 -5.57 -6.01 -1.80
C ILE A 70 -4.67 -6.14 -3.03
N ALA A 71 -3.49 -5.54 -3.02
CA ALA A 71 -2.55 -5.58 -4.14
C ALA A 71 -2.06 -7.01 -4.44
N PHE A 72 -1.81 -7.82 -3.40
CA PHE A 72 -1.47 -9.22 -3.54
C PHE A 72 -2.57 -10.01 -4.27
N PHE A 73 -3.82 -9.90 -3.80
CA PHE A 73 -4.94 -10.64 -4.38
C PHE A 73 -5.25 -10.17 -5.80
N LEU A 74 -5.26 -8.87 -6.07
CA LEU A 74 -5.48 -8.33 -7.41
C LEU A 74 -4.41 -8.83 -8.39
N HIS A 75 -3.14 -8.83 -7.99
CA HIS A 75 -2.06 -9.32 -8.85
C HIS A 75 -2.12 -10.83 -9.05
N LEU A 76 -2.56 -11.59 -8.03
CA LEU A 76 -2.78 -13.04 -8.16
C LEU A 76 -3.91 -13.35 -9.16
N VAL A 77 -5.06 -12.67 -9.03
CA VAL A 77 -6.21 -12.82 -9.92
C VAL A 77 -5.85 -12.42 -11.35
N TYR A 78 -5.21 -11.27 -11.53
CA TYR A 78 -4.73 -10.81 -12.84
C TYR A 78 -3.87 -11.87 -13.53
N ARG A 79 -2.95 -12.49 -12.79
CA ARG A 79 -2.09 -13.56 -13.33
C ARG A 79 -2.86 -14.85 -13.62
N ALA A 80 -3.85 -15.20 -12.80
CA ALA A 80 -4.70 -16.36 -13.07
C ALA A 80 -5.49 -16.16 -14.37
N VAL A 81 -6.12 -14.99 -14.55
CA VAL A 81 -6.86 -14.63 -15.76
C VAL A 81 -5.97 -14.66 -16.99
N LEU A 82 -4.79 -14.04 -16.94
CA LEU A 82 -3.86 -14.05 -18.08
C LEU A 82 -3.40 -15.47 -18.46
N ARG A 83 -3.20 -16.36 -17.49
CA ARG A 83 -2.85 -17.76 -17.78
C ARG A 83 -4.00 -18.51 -18.45
N VAL A 84 -5.23 -18.29 -17.99
CA VAL A 84 -6.42 -18.93 -18.58
C VAL A 84 -6.63 -18.44 -20.00
N LEU A 85 -6.59 -17.13 -20.22
CA LEU A 85 -6.73 -16.55 -21.56
C LEU A 85 -5.59 -17.00 -22.48
N GLY A 86 -4.35 -17.02 -22.00
CA GLY A 86 -3.20 -17.51 -22.78
C GLY A 86 -3.34 -18.97 -23.21
N ARG A 87 -3.85 -19.84 -22.33
CA ARG A 87 -4.11 -21.25 -22.67
C ARG A 87 -5.18 -21.44 -23.76
N ASN A 88 -6.17 -20.56 -23.82
CA ASN A 88 -7.25 -20.66 -24.80
C ASN A 88 -6.79 -20.32 -26.23
N PHE A 89 -5.67 -19.61 -26.40
CA PHE A 89 -5.12 -19.29 -27.73
C PHE A 89 -4.15 -20.36 -28.26
N ASP A 90 -3.70 -21.28 -27.41
CA ASP A 90 -2.78 -22.36 -27.78
C ASP A 90 -3.50 -23.66 -28.18
N GLN A 91 -4.83 -23.75 -28.03
CA GLN A 91 -5.58 -24.89 -28.57
C GLN A 91 -5.78 -24.69 -30.08
N PRO A 92 -5.25 -25.59 -30.95
CA PRO A 92 -5.66 -25.60 -32.35
C PRO A 92 -7.17 -25.83 -32.42
N PRO A 93 -7.86 -25.30 -33.44
CA PRO A 93 -9.29 -25.54 -33.61
C PRO A 93 -9.53 -27.06 -33.62
N ASP A 94 -10.52 -27.51 -32.85
CA ASP A 94 -10.94 -28.92 -32.87
C ASP A 94 -11.48 -29.21 -34.28
N ASP A 95 -10.71 -29.98 -35.06
CA ASP A 95 -11.05 -30.45 -36.41
C ASP A 95 -12.22 -31.45 -36.42
#